data_AF-A0A8B6FD63-F1
#
_entry.id   AF-A0A8B6FD63-F1
#
_cell.length_a   1.000
_cell.length_b   1.000
_cell.length_c   1.000
_cell.angle_alpha   90.00
_cell.angle_beta   90.00
_cell.angle_gamma   90.00
#
_symmetry.space_group_name_H-M   'P 1'
#
loop_
_entity.id
_entity.type
_entity.pdbx_description
1 polymer ?
#
loop_
_entity_poly.entity_id
_entity_poly.type
_entity_poly.pdbx_seq_one_letter_code
_entity_poly.pdbx_strand_id
1 'polypeptide(L)'
;MRTLYLPLMLIIGQVASKLTRQQLWWFVDENFKNLDVNKDGILEISEYDSVMKKDDLNHDGIYTCEEYSKFTGEPKSISFDIFNHLDSNSDCSMSHQDWLAVYQRMDDSGDGIVNRLEFDNFLLTIFTHLGHDILIYVPSGTEPR
;
A
#
# COMPACT_ATOMS: atom_id res chain seq x y z
N MET A 1 -3.01 16.27 19.85
CA MET A 1 -3.33 14.83 19.95
C MET A 1 -3.32 14.28 18.53
N ARG A 2 -2.18 13.73 18.09
CA ARG A 2 -2.08 13.09 16.77
C ARG A 2 -2.66 11.69 16.90
N THR A 3 -3.77 11.44 16.22
CA THR A 3 -4.45 10.15 16.21
C THR A 3 -3.46 9.09 15.75
N LEU A 4 -3.01 8.26 16.68
CA LEU A 4 -2.20 7.09 16.40
C LEU A 4 -3.06 6.13 15.57
N TYR A 5 -2.60 5.83 14.35
CA TYR A 5 -3.19 4.87 13.40
C TYR A 5 -3.03 3.45 13.94
N LEU A 6 -3.76 3.16 15.03
CA LEU A 6 -3.70 1.96 15.84
C LEU A 6 -4.48 0.71 15.34
N PRO A 7 -5.16 0.64 14.17
CA PRO A 7 -5.67 -0.67 13.74
C PRO A 7 -4.59 -1.56 13.10
N LEU A 8 -3.44 -1.01 12.66
CA LEU A 8 -2.38 -1.79 11.99
C LEU A 8 -1.60 -2.74 12.93
N MET A 9 -1.45 -2.37 14.21
CA MET A 9 -0.59 -3.13 15.13
C MET A 9 -1.23 -4.41 15.68
N LEU A 10 -2.54 -4.62 15.54
CA LEU A 10 -3.20 -5.79 16.14
C LEU A 10 -3.13 -7.06 15.28
N ILE A 11 -2.85 -6.94 13.98
CA ILE A 11 -2.87 -8.08 13.04
C ILE A 11 -1.53 -8.82 12.99
N ILE A 12 -0.44 -8.19 13.41
CA ILE A 12 0.94 -8.70 13.25
C ILE A 12 1.27 -9.80 14.29
N GLY A 13 0.40 -10.03 15.27
CA GLY A 13 0.62 -10.97 16.38
C GLY A 13 0.37 -12.46 16.10
N GLN A 14 -0.15 -12.86 14.93
CA GLN A 14 -0.37 -14.29 14.64
C GLN A 14 0.46 -14.79 13.45
N VAL A 15 1.66 -15.25 13.80
CA VAL A 15 2.39 -16.39 13.25
C VAL A 15 2.53 -16.43 11.72
N ALA A 16 3.73 -16.05 11.27
CA ALA A 16 4.46 -16.54 10.11
C ALA A 16 3.71 -17.57 9.24
N SER A 17 3.00 -17.10 8.20
CA SER A 17 3.09 -17.59 6.81
C SER A 17 1.85 -17.29 5.95
N LYS A 18 0.68 -16.94 6.50
CA LYS A 18 -0.54 -16.74 5.69
C LYS A 18 -1.40 -15.59 6.18
N LEU A 19 -1.55 -14.55 5.35
CA LEU A 19 -2.61 -13.56 5.54
C LEU A 19 -3.96 -14.20 5.19
N THR A 20 -4.93 -14.02 6.07
CA THR A 20 -6.32 -14.34 5.73
C THR A 20 -6.85 -13.34 4.72
N ARG A 21 -7.86 -13.74 3.94
CA ARG A 21 -8.57 -12.84 3.01
C ARG A 21 -9.09 -11.58 3.70
N GLN A 22 -9.61 -11.71 4.92
CA GLN A 22 -10.16 -10.58 5.66
C GLN A 22 -9.08 -9.57 6.05
N GLN A 23 -7.92 -10.06 6.51
CA GLN A 23 -6.78 -9.20 6.83
C GLN A 23 -6.23 -8.50 5.58
N LEU A 24 -6.18 -9.22 4.46
CA LEU A 24 -5.80 -8.66 3.17
C LEU A 24 -6.79 -7.59 2.70
N TRP A 25 -8.09 -7.86 2.79
CA TRP A 25 -9.11 -6.89 2.41
C TRP A 25 -9.03 -5.63 3.28
N TRP A 26 -8.88 -5.77 4.61
CA TRP A 26 -8.67 -4.61 5.49
C TRP A 26 -7.39 -3.86 5.16
N PHE A 27 -6.30 -4.56 4.85
CA PHE A 27 -5.06 -3.91 4.44
C PHE A 27 -5.25 -3.08 3.17
N VAL A 28 -5.82 -3.68 2.12
CA VAL A 28 -6.07 -3.01 0.84
C VAL A 28 -7.03 -1.84 1.04
N ASP A 29 -8.13 -2.03 1.75
CA ASP A 29 -9.14 -1.01 2.00
C ASP A 29 -8.61 0.19 2.80
N GLU A 30 -7.84 -0.06 3.86
CA GLU A 30 -7.22 1.02 4.65
C GLU A 30 -6.15 1.77 3.85
N ASN A 31 -5.36 1.09 3.03
CA ASN A 31 -4.39 1.76 2.16
C ASN A 31 -5.08 2.63 1.11
N PHE A 32 -6.14 2.13 0.47
CA PHE A 32 -6.94 2.92 -0.47
C PHE A 32 -7.50 4.17 0.20
N LYS A 33 -8.15 4.03 1.35
CA LYS A 33 -8.72 5.17 2.12
C LYS A 33 -7.67 6.18 2.60
N ASN A 34 -6.43 5.76 2.82
CA ASN A 34 -5.35 6.66 3.22
C ASN A 34 -4.83 7.48 2.03
N LEU A 35 -4.90 6.92 0.82
CA LEU A 35 -4.49 7.57 -0.43
C LEU A 35 -5.63 8.42 -1.01
N ASP A 36 -6.88 7.97 -0.95
CA ASP A 36 -8.10 8.68 -1.35
C ASP A 36 -8.46 9.74 -0.29
N VAL A 37 -7.76 10.88 -0.36
CA VAL A 37 -7.84 11.96 0.62
C VAL A 37 -9.19 12.66 0.57
N ASN A 38 -9.72 12.85 -0.64
CA ASN A 38 -10.96 13.57 -0.87
C ASN A 38 -12.21 12.68 -0.66
N LYS A 39 -12.03 11.34 -0.65
CA LYS A 39 -13.04 10.29 -0.41
C LYS A 39 -14.09 10.17 -1.51
N ASP A 40 -13.71 10.41 -2.76
CA ASP A 40 -14.58 10.26 -3.92
C ASP A 40 -14.56 8.84 -4.52
N GLY A 41 -13.71 7.95 -3.98
CA GLY A 41 -13.63 6.56 -4.40
C GLY A 41 -12.76 6.32 -5.62
N ILE A 42 -12.01 7.33 -6.07
CA ILE A 42 -10.93 7.21 -7.05
C ILE A 42 -9.64 7.74 -6.43
N LEU A 43 -8.52 7.40 -7.02
CA LEU A 43 -7.21 7.90 -6.60
C LEU A 43 -6.59 8.69 -7.74
N GLU A 44 -6.52 9.99 -7.56
CA GLU A 44 -5.81 10.87 -8.48
C GLU A 44 -4.30 10.89 -8.18
N ILE A 45 -3.48 11.17 -9.20
CA ILE A 45 -2.03 11.36 -9.01
C ILE A 45 -1.73 12.44 -7.96
N SER A 46 -2.58 13.47 -7.88
CA SER A 46 -2.42 14.58 -6.93
C SER A 46 -2.53 14.11 -5.47
N GLU A 47 -3.44 13.18 -5.20
CA GLU A 47 -3.65 12.57 -3.90
C GLU A 47 -2.55 11.58 -3.56
N TYR A 48 -2.14 10.77 -4.55
CA TYR A 48 -1.01 9.85 -4.43
C TYR A 48 0.29 10.60 -4.09
N ASP A 49 0.61 11.68 -4.81
CA ASP A 49 1.78 12.55 -4.53
C ASP A 49 1.71 13.24 -3.16
N SER A 50 0.50 13.55 -2.68
CA SER A 50 0.30 14.22 -1.38
C SER A 50 0.74 13.34 -0.22
N VAL A 51 0.59 12.01 -0.35
CA VAL A 51 1.01 11.04 0.67
C VAL A 51 2.53 10.90 0.69
N MET A 52 3.19 10.81 -0.46
CA MET A 52 4.66 10.81 -0.52
C MET A 52 5.24 12.04 0.18
N LYS A 53 4.70 13.24 -0.10
CA LYS A 53 5.15 14.50 0.54
C LYS A 53 4.91 14.54 2.05
N LYS A 54 3.95 13.78 2.55
CA LYS A 54 3.63 13.70 3.98
C LYS A 54 4.59 12.74 4.70
N ASP A 55 5.03 11.70 4.00
CA ASP A 55 5.88 10.64 4.54
C ASP A 55 7.39 10.92 4.31
N ASP A 56 7.73 11.75 3.33
CA ASP A 56 9.02 12.45 3.16
C ASP A 56 9.20 13.47 4.30
N LEU A 57 9.84 13.03 5.39
CA LEU A 57 9.94 13.79 6.63
C LEU A 57 10.96 14.93 6.51
N ASN A 58 12.02 14.71 5.74
CA ASN A 58 13.08 15.69 5.57
C ASN A 58 12.81 16.66 4.38
N HIS A 59 11.77 16.38 3.58
CA HIS A 59 11.31 17.15 2.43
C HIS A 59 12.37 17.27 1.32
N ASP A 60 13.21 16.24 1.16
CA ASP A 60 14.24 16.19 0.13
C ASP A 60 13.75 15.61 -1.21
N GLY A 61 12.49 15.16 -1.26
CA GLY A 61 11.84 14.59 -2.45
C GLY A 61 12.13 13.10 -2.65
N ILE A 62 12.71 12.43 -1.66
CA ILE A 62 13.06 11.00 -1.69
C ILE A 62 12.49 10.35 -0.44
N TYR A 63 11.58 9.39 -0.61
CA TYR A 63 11.08 8.60 0.51
C TYR A 63 12.00 7.41 0.80
N THR A 64 12.64 7.40 1.96
CA THR A 64 13.69 6.44 2.30
C THR A 64 13.24 5.36 3.29
N CYS A 65 13.95 4.21 3.31
CA CYS A 65 13.78 3.20 4.36
C CYS A 65 14.02 3.75 5.78
N GLU A 66 14.85 4.78 5.95
CA GLU A 66 15.07 5.42 7.25
C GLU A 66 13.78 6.12 7.72
N GLU A 67 13.11 6.83 6.81
CA GLU A 67 11.84 7.49 7.09
C GLU A 67 10.73 6.46 7.34
N TYR A 68 10.66 5.42 6.51
CA TYR A 68 9.78 4.27 6.76
C TYR A 68 10.00 3.63 8.14
N SER A 69 11.26 3.40 8.53
CA SER A 69 11.63 2.77 9.80
C SER A 69 11.31 3.64 11.01
N LYS A 70 11.40 4.98 10.87
CA LYS A 70 10.99 5.93 11.93
C LYS A 70 9.49 5.85 12.23
N PHE A 71 8.67 5.49 11.25
CA PHE A 71 7.23 5.33 11.44
C PHE A 71 6.84 3.94 11.94
N THR A 72 7.50 2.89 11.45
CA THR A 72 7.03 1.51 11.67
C THR A 72 7.73 0.79 12.80
N GLY A 73 8.97 1.16 13.14
CA GLY A 73 9.76 0.54 14.21
C GLY A 73 10.11 -0.94 14.00
N GLU A 74 9.61 -1.58 12.94
CA GLU A 74 9.70 -3.03 12.71
C GLU A 74 10.00 -3.34 11.24
N PRO A 75 11.22 -3.84 10.92
CA PRO A 75 11.68 -4.11 9.55
C PRO A 75 11.08 -5.38 8.91
N LYS A 76 10.00 -5.95 9.47
CA LYS A 76 9.37 -7.21 9.01
C LYS A 76 7.85 -7.10 8.92
N SER A 77 7.39 -6.11 8.18
CA SER A 77 5.97 -5.93 7.88
C SER A 77 5.73 -6.13 6.38
N ILE A 78 4.52 -6.54 6.02
CA ILE A 78 4.18 -6.73 4.62
C ILE A 78 4.24 -5.43 3.81
N SER A 79 4.01 -4.29 4.47
CA SER A 79 4.25 -2.96 3.90
C SER A 79 5.72 -2.75 3.50
N PHE A 80 6.67 -3.34 4.24
CA PHE A 80 8.10 -3.30 3.90
C PHE A 80 8.42 -4.23 2.74
N ASP A 81 7.79 -5.42 2.67
CA ASP A 81 7.95 -6.33 1.54
C ASP A 81 7.37 -5.73 0.24
N ILE A 82 6.23 -5.02 0.32
CA ILE A 82 5.67 -4.25 -0.79
C ILE A 82 6.62 -3.11 -1.17
N PHE A 83 7.12 -2.33 -0.21
CA PHE A 83 8.09 -1.25 -0.48
C PHE A 83 9.31 -1.78 -1.24
N ASN A 84 9.92 -2.86 -0.75
CA ASN A 84 11.07 -3.50 -1.41
C ASN A 84 10.75 -4.05 -2.80
N HIS A 85 9.50 -4.48 -3.04
CA HIS A 85 9.07 -4.93 -4.36
C HIS A 85 8.91 -3.77 -5.36
N LEU A 86 8.51 -2.60 -4.87
CA LEU A 86 8.31 -1.40 -5.68
C LEU A 86 9.62 -0.66 -5.95
N ASP A 87 10.54 -0.67 -4.97
CA ASP A 87 11.93 -0.20 -5.04
C ASP A 87 12.74 -1.06 -6.02
N SER A 88 12.67 -0.67 -7.30
CA SER A 88 13.15 -1.48 -8.42
C SER A 88 14.68 -1.52 -8.54
N ASN A 89 15.39 -0.53 -7.99
CA ASN A 89 16.86 -0.49 -7.92
C ASN A 89 17.41 -0.95 -6.55
N SER A 90 16.53 -1.25 -5.60
CA SER A 90 16.86 -1.78 -4.27
C SER A 90 17.86 -0.91 -3.52
N ASP A 91 17.79 0.41 -3.73
CA ASP A 91 18.65 1.38 -3.05
C ASP A 91 18.03 1.90 -1.75
N CYS A 92 16.90 1.30 -1.33
CA CYS A 92 16.14 1.66 -0.14
C CYS A 92 15.61 3.08 -0.19
N SER A 93 15.30 3.56 -1.40
CA SER A 93 14.75 4.89 -1.65
C SER A 93 13.72 4.85 -2.78
N MET A 94 12.70 5.70 -2.65
CA MET A 94 11.72 5.95 -3.69
C MET A 94 11.78 7.42 -4.06
N SER A 95 12.34 7.71 -5.23
CA SER A 95 12.27 9.04 -5.80
C SER A 95 10.87 9.36 -6.28
N HIS A 96 10.58 10.64 -6.54
CA HIS A 96 9.34 11.03 -7.21
C HIS A 96 9.12 10.31 -8.56
N GLN A 97 10.19 9.94 -9.26
CA GLN A 97 10.08 9.20 -10.52
C GLN A 97 9.63 7.76 -10.27
N ASP A 98 10.15 7.10 -9.23
CA ASP A 98 9.73 5.75 -8.84
C ASP A 98 8.29 5.75 -8.36
N TRP A 99 7.91 6.76 -7.56
CA TRP A 99 6.54 6.99 -7.13
C TRP A 99 5.59 7.10 -8.33
N LEU A 100 5.88 7.99 -9.28
CA LEU A 100 5.07 8.14 -10.49
C LEU A 100 5.00 6.84 -11.31
N ALA A 101 6.11 6.09 -11.40
CA ALA A 101 6.12 4.80 -12.09
C ALA A 101 5.23 3.76 -11.40
N VAL A 102 5.12 3.78 -10.08
CA VAL A 102 4.16 2.94 -9.34
C VAL A 102 2.73 3.32 -9.71
N TYR A 103 2.39 4.61 -9.71
CA TYR A 103 1.07 5.08 -10.09
C TYR A 103 0.68 4.62 -11.51
N GLN A 104 1.58 4.79 -12.47
CA GLN A 104 1.36 4.37 -13.86
C GLN A 104 1.19 2.86 -14.02
N ARG A 105 1.80 2.05 -13.16
CA ARG A 105 1.56 0.58 -13.13
C ARG A 105 0.22 0.22 -12.51
N MET A 106 -0.33 1.10 -11.68
CA MET A 106 -1.60 0.92 -11.00
C MET A 106 -2.77 1.35 -11.87
N ASP A 107 -2.62 2.45 -12.62
CA ASP A 107 -3.55 2.95 -13.65
C ASP A 107 -3.50 2.04 -14.91
N ASP A 108 -4.06 0.84 -14.78
CA ASP A 108 -4.07 -0.19 -15.84
C ASP A 108 -4.87 0.24 -17.07
N SER A 109 -5.94 1.03 -16.87
CA SER A 109 -6.76 1.54 -17.96
C SER A 109 -6.11 2.71 -18.71
N GLY A 110 -5.20 3.45 -18.06
CA GLY A 110 -4.50 4.60 -18.62
C GLY A 110 -5.38 5.85 -18.77
N ASP A 111 -6.43 5.97 -17.96
CA ASP A 111 -7.36 7.10 -17.99
C ASP A 111 -6.95 8.26 -17.06
N GLY A 112 -5.83 8.09 -16.34
CA GLY A 112 -5.24 9.09 -15.46
C GLY A 112 -5.84 9.10 -14.06
N ILE A 113 -6.68 8.12 -13.72
CA ILE A 113 -7.18 7.87 -12.38
C ILE A 113 -6.98 6.40 -12.02
N VAL A 114 -6.84 6.09 -10.73
CA VAL A 114 -6.86 4.71 -10.27
C VAL A 114 -8.19 4.46 -9.56
N ASN A 115 -9.02 3.60 -10.12
CA ASN A 115 -10.25 3.17 -9.46
C ASN A 115 -10.00 2.03 -8.47
N ARG A 116 -11.02 1.68 -7.69
CA ARG A 116 -10.91 0.63 -6.66
C ARG A 116 -10.50 -0.74 -7.22
N LEU A 117 -11.00 -1.12 -8.39
CA LEU A 117 -10.68 -2.41 -8.99
C LEU A 117 -9.21 -2.47 -9.43
N GLU A 118 -8.71 -1.39 -10.03
CA GLU A 118 -7.29 -1.26 -10.42
C GLU A 118 -6.37 -1.34 -9.20
N PHE A 119 -6.69 -0.61 -8.14
CA PHE A 119 -5.96 -0.65 -6.89
C PHE A 119 -5.91 -2.06 -6.27
N ASP A 120 -7.06 -2.71 -6.15
CA ASP A 120 -7.19 -4.05 -5.59
C ASP A 120 -6.37 -5.06 -6.42
N ASN A 121 -6.49 -5.03 -7.75
CA ASN A 121 -5.77 -5.93 -8.66
C ASN A 121 -4.25 -5.72 -8.60
N PHE A 122 -3.81 -4.48 -8.54
CA PHE A 122 -2.40 -4.12 -8.42
C PHE A 122 -1.79 -4.73 -7.14
N LEU A 123 -2.40 -4.48 -5.98
CA LEU A 123 -1.90 -5.02 -4.71
C LEU A 123 -1.99 -6.56 -4.65
N LEU A 124 -3.07 -7.16 -5.15
CA LEU A 124 -3.20 -8.62 -5.21
C LEU A 124 -2.09 -9.28 -6.03
N THR A 125 -1.67 -8.63 -7.13
CA THR A 125 -0.58 -9.10 -7.97
C THR A 125 0.76 -9.09 -7.21
N ILE A 126 1.02 -8.05 -6.41
CA ILE A 126 2.22 -7.95 -5.57
C ILE A 126 2.21 -9.03 -4.49
N PHE A 127 1.10 -9.21 -3.78
CA PHE A 127 1.00 -10.26 -2.75
C PHE A 127 1.24 -11.65 -3.31
N THR A 128 0.73 -11.92 -4.51
CA THR A 128 0.95 -13.18 -5.21
C THR A 128 2.44 -13.36 -5.56
N HIS A 129 3.12 -12.31 -6.03
CA HIS A 129 4.56 -12.36 -6.33
C HIS A 129 5.44 -12.54 -5.10
N LEU A 130 5.06 -11.92 -3.98
CA LEU A 130 5.78 -12.02 -2.70
C LEU A 130 5.62 -13.39 -2.02
N GLY A 131 4.87 -14.32 -2.60
CA GLY A 131 4.68 -15.65 -2.04
C GLY A 131 3.83 -15.66 -0.77
N HIS A 132 3.07 -14.59 -0.52
CA HIS A 132 2.00 -14.63 0.47
C HIS A 132 0.87 -15.48 -0.10
N ASP A 133 0.82 -16.76 0.26
CA ASP A 133 -0.24 -17.70 -0.12
C ASP A 133 -1.63 -17.12 0.22
N ILE A 134 -2.31 -16.54 -0.77
CA ILE A 134 -3.70 -16.11 -0.65
C ILE A 134 -4.55 -17.39 -0.67
N LEU A 135 -5.30 -17.67 0.39
CA LEU A 135 -6.37 -18.67 0.33
C LEU A 135 -7.48 -18.14 -0.59
N ILE A 136 -7.36 -18.44 -1.89
CA ILE A 136 -8.39 -18.21 -2.89
C ILE A 136 -9.54 -19.20 -2.66
N TYR A 137 -10.44 -18.86 -1.75
CA TYR A 137 -11.84 -19.28 -1.86
C TYR A 137 -12.63 -18.12 -2.47
N VAL A 138 -13.05 -18.27 -3.73
CA VAL A 138 -13.95 -17.33 -4.42
C VAL A 138 -15.40 -17.83 -4.24
N PRO A 139 -16.17 -17.30 -3.28
CA PRO A 139 -17.62 -17.33 -3.38
C PRO A 139 -18.10 -15.96 -3.85
N SER A 140 -18.87 -15.98 -4.93
CA SER A 140 -19.62 -14.83 -5.43
C SER A 140 -20.48 -14.21 -4.32
N GLY A 141 -20.24 -12.94 -4.02
CA GLY A 141 -21.19 -12.04 -3.36
C GLY A 141 -21.40 -12.30 -1.87
N THR A 142 -20.62 -11.62 -1.03
CA THR A 142 -21.08 -10.93 0.18
C THR A 142 -19.89 -10.19 0.81
N GLU A 143 -19.74 -8.91 0.51
CA GLU A 143 -19.03 -7.97 1.38
C GLU A 143 -19.92 -7.65 2.60
N PRO A 144 -19.36 -7.38 3.79
CA PRO A 144 -20.15 -6.94 4.94
C PRO A 144 -20.67 -5.52 4.72
N ARG A 145 -21.93 -5.31 5.09
CA ARG A 145 -22.65 -4.01 5.03
C ARG A 145 -21.94 -2.89 5.77
#